data_AF-A0A453RVP5-F1
#
_entry.id   AF-A0A453RVP5-F1
#
_cell.length_a   1.000
_cell.length_b   1.000
_cell.length_c   1.000
_cell.angle_alpha   90.00
_cell.angle_beta   90.00
_cell.angle_gamma   90.00
#
_symmetry.space_group_name_H-M   'P 1'
#
loop_
_entity.id
_entity.type
_entity.pdbx_description
1 polymer ?
#
loop_
_entity_poly.entity_id
_entity_poly.type
_entity_poly.pdbx_seq_one_letter_code
_entity_poly.pdbx_strand_id
1 'polypeptide(L)'
;MAPGFTRFDVEKFDGTGNFGLWQTRVKDILAQQGILKGLQETKSAKVDNDAWEDMQVQAAATIRLCLADQVMYHVMNEDTPKGIWDKLANRYISKSATNKLYLKQKFYELKMQEGSDLVEHVNAFNQ
;
A
#
# COMPACT_ATOMS: atom_id res chain seq x y z
N MET A 1 10.83 25.60 17.19
CA MET A 1 11.59 24.48 16.59
C MET A 1 10.79 24.01 15.39
N ALA A 2 11.36 24.06 14.19
CA ALA A 2 10.72 23.45 13.02
C ALA A 2 10.68 21.93 13.25
N PRO A 3 9.55 21.24 13.00
CA PRO A 3 9.52 19.79 13.08
C PRO A 3 10.51 19.26 12.03
N GLY A 4 11.58 18.61 12.49
CA GLY A 4 12.55 17.99 11.60
C GLY A 4 11.81 16.97 10.74
N PHE A 5 12.00 17.05 9.42
CA PHE A 5 11.61 15.97 8.51
C PHE A 5 12.40 14.72 8.90
N THR A 6 11.82 13.88 9.76
CA THR A 6 12.37 12.55 10.02
C THR A 6 12.28 11.78 8.71
N ARG A 7 13.44 11.56 8.08
CA ARG A 7 13.55 10.82 6.82
C ARG A 7 13.47 9.33 7.15
N PHE A 8 12.29 8.74 6.93
CA PHE A 8 12.13 7.30 7.00
C PHE A 8 12.57 6.70 5.67
N ASP A 9 13.52 5.78 5.71
CA ASP A 9 13.90 4.98 4.56
C ASP A 9 12.90 3.83 4.44
N VAL A 10 11.69 4.15 3.98
CA VAL A 10 10.68 3.16 3.64
C VAL A 10 10.84 2.82 2.17
N GLU A 11 11.03 1.55 1.90
CA GLU A 11 11.04 1.02 0.54
C GLU A 11 9.75 1.44 -0.19
N LYS A 12 9.95 2.10 -1.32
CA LYS A 12 8.86 2.58 -2.16
C LYS A 12 8.03 1.42 -2.67
N PHE A 13 6.71 1.54 -2.63
CA PHE A 13 5.85 0.51 -3.19
C PHE A 13 5.89 0.54 -4.72
N ASP A 14 6.25 -0.60 -5.28
CA ASP A 14 6.46 -0.79 -6.70
C ASP A 14 5.28 -1.46 -7.43
N GLY A 15 4.31 -1.97 -6.66
CA GLY A 15 3.14 -2.69 -7.15
C GLY A 15 3.23 -4.22 -7.07
N THR A 16 4.37 -4.79 -6.66
CA THR A 16 4.60 -6.24 -6.67
C THR A 16 4.71 -6.85 -5.27
N GLY A 17 5.07 -6.05 -4.26
CA GLY A 17 5.19 -6.49 -2.87
C GLY A 17 3.87 -6.67 -2.10
N ASN A 18 3.99 -6.98 -0.81
CA ASN A 18 2.86 -7.07 0.10
C ASN A 18 2.26 -5.68 0.37
N PHE A 19 1.17 -5.36 -0.33
CA PHE A 19 0.48 -4.08 -0.20
C PHE A 19 -0.01 -3.80 1.23
N GLY A 20 -0.48 -4.80 1.97
CA GLY A 20 -0.94 -4.64 3.35
C GLY A 20 0.20 -4.25 4.32
N LEU A 21 1.41 -4.80 4.10
CA LEU A 21 2.60 -4.41 4.85
C LEU A 21 2.99 -2.96 4.55
N TRP A 22 3.00 -2.58 3.27
CA TRP A 22 3.26 -1.20 2.87
C TRP A 22 2.25 -0.22 3.47
N GLN A 23 0.94 -0.54 3.43
CA GLN A 23 -0.10 0.28 4.04
C GLN A 23 0.13 0.49 5.55
N THR A 24 0.60 -0.54 6.25
CA THR A 24 0.91 -0.45 7.68
C THR A 24 2.05 0.54 7.90
N ARG A 25 3.17 0.40 7.17
CA ARG A 25 4.32 1.30 7.27
C ARG A 25 3.96 2.77 6.99
N VAL A 26 3.17 3.03 5.95
CA VAL A 26 2.77 4.42 5.63
C VAL A 26 1.85 5.00 6.70
N LYS A 27 0.93 4.20 7.27
CA LYS A 27 0.12 4.66 8.42
C LYS A 27 0.98 5.03 9.62
N ASP A 28 2.02 4.24 9.91
CA ASP A 28 2.95 4.52 11.01
C ASP A 28 3.72 5.84 10.78
N ILE A 29 4.17 6.11 9.55
CA ILE A 29 4.80 7.39 9.18
C ILE A 29 3.83 8.56 9.42
N LEU A 30 2.60 8.46 8.91
CA LEU A 30 1.60 9.52 9.07
C LEU A 30 1.23 9.74 10.55
N ALA A 31 1.19 8.68 11.35
CA ALA A 31 0.97 8.76 12.78
C ALA A 31 2.12 9.47 13.50
N GLN A 32 3.36 9.14 13.15
CA GLN A 32 4.55 9.78 13.71
C GLN A 32 4.65 11.27 13.33
N GLN A 33 4.19 11.64 12.15
CA GLN A 33 4.06 13.03 11.71
C GLN A 33 2.86 13.76 12.36
N GLY A 34 1.98 13.05 13.07
CA GLY A 34 0.78 13.63 13.68
C GLY A 34 -0.38 13.90 12.70
N ILE A 35 -0.28 13.42 11.46
CA ILE A 35 -1.21 13.73 10.36
C ILE A 35 -2.04 12.52 9.90
N LEU A 36 -2.07 11.42 10.67
CA LEU A 36 -2.84 10.21 10.32
C LEU A 36 -4.33 10.51 10.03
N LYS A 37 -4.90 11.52 10.70
CA LYS A 37 -6.29 11.96 10.46
C LYS A 37 -6.52 12.51 9.06
N GLY A 38 -5.47 12.90 8.33
CA GLY A 38 -5.55 13.31 6.93
C GLY A 38 -6.07 12.21 5.99
N LEU A 39 -6.07 10.94 6.42
CA LEU A 39 -6.71 9.86 5.68
C LEU A 39 -8.24 9.83 5.80
N GLN A 40 -8.82 10.64 6.71
CA GLN A 40 -10.26 10.74 6.88
C GLN A 40 -10.86 11.68 5.83
N GLU A 41 -12.08 11.38 5.41
CA GLU A 41 -12.83 12.20 4.44
C GLU A 41 -13.38 13.47 5.07
N THR A 42 -13.76 13.38 6.34
CA THR A 42 -14.44 14.45 7.05
C THR A 42 -13.53 15.09 8.10
N LYS A 43 -13.41 16.40 7.99
CA LYS A 43 -12.78 17.25 8.99
C LYS A 43 -13.57 17.19 10.31
N SER A 44 -12.87 17.05 11.43
CA SER A 44 -13.49 17.21 12.76
C SER A 44 -13.74 18.69 13.08
N ALA A 45 -14.87 19.01 13.70
CA ALA A 45 -15.25 20.38 14.09
C ALA A 45 -14.23 21.11 14.99
N LYS A 46 -13.32 20.36 15.65
CA LYS A 46 -12.28 20.91 16.54
C LYS A 46 -11.01 21.37 15.80
N VAL A 47 -10.86 21.05 14.53
CA VAL A 47 -9.68 21.39 13.74
C VAL A 47 -9.95 22.72 13.01
N ASP A 48 -8.93 23.55 12.85
CA ASP A 48 -9.01 24.75 12.03
C ASP A 48 -9.05 24.41 10.52
N ASN A 49 -9.56 25.30 9.65
CA ASN A 49 -9.64 25.01 8.20
C ASN A 49 -8.26 24.93 7.57
N ASP A 50 -7.41 25.92 7.83
CA ASP A 50 -6.08 26.00 7.22
C ASP A 50 -5.21 24.85 7.71
N ALA A 51 -5.26 24.56 9.02
CA ALA A 51 -4.57 23.41 9.60
C ALA A 51 -5.05 22.06 9.04
N TRP A 52 -6.33 21.97 8.62
CA TRP A 52 -6.86 20.77 7.98
C TRP A 52 -6.36 20.64 6.54
N GLU A 53 -6.36 21.72 5.77
CA GLU A 53 -5.84 21.73 4.40
C GLU A 53 -4.35 21.39 4.35
N ASP A 54 -3.54 21.98 5.23
CA ASP A 54 -2.11 21.66 5.37
C ASP A 54 -1.90 20.17 5.67
N MET A 55 -2.71 19.61 6.58
CA MET A 55 -2.67 18.19 6.92
C MET A 55 -3.00 17.30 5.71
N GLN A 56 -4.00 17.68 4.91
CA GLN A 56 -4.39 16.96 3.70
C GLN A 56 -3.26 16.99 2.65
N VAL A 57 -2.69 18.17 2.39
CA VAL A 57 -1.57 18.33 1.46
C VAL A 57 -0.36 17.49 1.91
N GLN A 58 -0.01 17.55 3.19
CA GLN A 58 1.14 16.83 3.73
C GLN A 58 0.92 15.31 3.72
N ALA A 59 -0.29 14.83 4.02
CA ALA A 59 -0.60 13.41 3.97
C ALA A 59 -0.53 12.89 2.52
N ALA A 60 -1.08 13.63 1.55
CA ALA A 60 -1.03 13.26 0.13
C ALA A 60 0.41 13.22 -0.40
N ALA A 61 1.24 14.20 -0.02
CA ALA A 61 2.65 14.22 -0.36
C ALA A 61 3.40 13.02 0.23
N THR A 62 3.18 12.73 1.51
CA THR A 62 3.83 11.61 2.21
C THR A 62 3.49 10.26 1.57
N ILE A 63 2.22 10.03 1.22
CA ILE A 63 1.82 8.79 0.52
C ILE A 63 2.54 8.69 -0.82
N ARG A 64 2.55 9.75 -1.63
CA ARG A 64 3.22 9.76 -2.94
C ARG A 64 4.72 9.52 -2.85
N LEU A 65 5.38 10.07 -1.84
CA LEU A 65 6.82 9.84 -1.59
C LEU A 65 7.14 8.37 -1.26
N CYS A 66 6.17 7.61 -0.76
CA CYS A 66 6.29 6.18 -0.48
C CYS A 66 5.96 5.29 -1.69
N LEU A 67 5.79 5.86 -2.89
CA LEU A 67 5.50 5.14 -4.13
C LEU A 67 6.68 5.21 -5.09
N ALA A 68 6.86 4.15 -5.87
CA ALA A 68 7.71 4.17 -7.05
C ALA A 68 6.97 4.80 -8.24
N ASP A 69 7.72 5.32 -9.21
CA ASP A 69 7.19 6.16 -10.29
C ASP A 69 6.08 5.46 -11.09
N GLN A 70 6.23 4.16 -11.39
CA GLN A 70 5.23 3.38 -12.11
C GLN A 70 3.88 3.30 -11.38
N VAL A 71 3.90 3.31 -10.04
CA VAL A 71 2.68 3.34 -9.23
C VAL A 71 2.15 4.77 -9.13
N MET A 72 3.04 5.75 -9.01
CA MET A 72 2.68 7.16 -8.93
C MET A 72 1.86 7.64 -10.14
N TYR A 73 2.20 7.21 -11.37
CA TYR A 73 1.42 7.56 -12.57
C TYR A 73 -0.06 7.17 -12.49
N HIS A 74 -0.42 6.17 -11.68
CA HIS A 74 -1.81 5.76 -11.52
C HIS A 74 -2.61 6.65 -10.56
N VAL A 75 -1.93 7.42 -9.70
CA VAL A 75 -2.55 8.22 -8.64
C VAL A 75 -2.18 9.71 -8.71
N MET A 76 -1.36 10.13 -9.68
CA MET A 76 -0.87 11.51 -9.77
C MET A 76 -1.95 12.59 -9.93
N ASN A 77 -3.12 12.21 -10.45
CA ASN A 77 -4.28 13.11 -10.63
C ASN A 77 -5.22 13.11 -9.42
N GLU A 78 -4.89 12.37 -8.34
CA GLU A 78 -5.68 12.37 -7.11
C GLU A 78 -5.10 13.42 -6.16
N ASP A 79 -5.92 14.39 -5.79
CA ASP A 79 -5.49 15.51 -4.92
C ASP A 79 -5.66 15.19 -3.44
N THR A 80 -6.57 14.27 -3.10
CA THR A 80 -6.86 13.93 -1.71
C THR A 80 -6.07 12.69 -1.25
N PRO A 81 -5.52 12.69 -0.03
CA PRO A 81 -4.90 11.51 0.59
C PRO A 81 -5.82 10.29 0.54
N LYS A 82 -7.12 10.48 0.82
CA LYS A 82 -8.11 9.41 0.78
C LYS A 82 -8.33 8.87 -0.63
N GLY A 83 -8.44 9.74 -1.64
CA GLY A 83 -8.55 9.33 -3.05
C GLY A 83 -7.34 8.51 -3.51
N ILE A 84 -6.13 8.95 -3.18
CA ILE A 84 -4.89 8.19 -3.42
C ILE A 84 -4.98 6.83 -2.73
N TRP A 85 -5.33 6.81 -1.44
CA TRP A 85 -5.37 5.62 -0.62
C TRP A 85 -6.36 4.56 -1.14
N ASP A 86 -7.58 4.99 -1.45
CA ASP A 86 -8.66 4.12 -1.92
C ASP A 86 -8.36 3.59 -3.33
N LYS A 87 -7.76 4.40 -4.21
CA LYS A 87 -7.37 3.96 -5.55
C LYS A 87 -6.28 2.90 -5.52
N LEU A 88 -5.29 3.06 -4.63
CA LEU A 88 -4.27 2.03 -4.40
C LEU A 88 -4.90 0.76 -3.80
N ALA A 89 -5.76 0.90 -2.80
CA ALA A 89 -6.45 -0.21 -2.17
C ALA A 89 -7.27 -1.01 -3.20
N ASN A 90 -8.09 -0.34 -4.00
CA ASN A 90 -8.89 -0.97 -5.05
C ASN A 90 -8.05 -1.72 -6.07
N ARG A 91 -6.87 -1.18 -6.42
CA ARG A 91 -5.96 -1.80 -7.39
C ARG A 91 -5.20 -3.01 -6.84
N TYR A 92 -4.71 -2.92 -5.61
CA TYR A 92 -3.74 -3.89 -5.08
C TYR A 92 -4.34 -4.85 -4.06
N ILE A 93 -5.42 -4.50 -3.35
CA ILE A 93 -6.15 -5.44 -2.50
C ILE A 93 -6.90 -6.46 -3.35
N SER A 94 -7.64 -6.02 -4.37
CA SER A 94 -8.36 -6.92 -5.29
C SER A 94 -7.41 -7.89 -5.98
N LYS A 95 -6.28 -7.39 -6.53
CA LYS A 95 -5.23 -8.24 -7.10
C LYS A 95 -4.62 -9.18 -6.07
N SER A 96 -4.35 -8.76 -4.85
CA SER A 96 -3.80 -9.64 -3.82
C SER A 96 -4.77 -10.76 -3.43
N ALA A 97 -6.08 -10.47 -3.35
CA ALA A 97 -7.11 -11.44 -3.03
C ALA A 97 -7.30 -12.45 -4.17
N THR A 98 -7.38 -11.97 -5.41
CA THR A 98 -7.44 -12.81 -6.62
C THR A 98 -6.18 -13.65 -6.76
N ASN A 99 -4.99 -13.07 -6.55
CA ASN A 99 -3.73 -13.82 -6.60
C ASN A 99 -3.68 -14.88 -5.50
N LYS A 100 -4.11 -14.57 -4.27
CA LYS A 100 -4.17 -15.54 -3.17
C LYS A 100 -5.16 -16.66 -3.46
N LEU A 101 -6.32 -16.34 -4.04
CA LEU A 101 -7.31 -17.34 -4.46
C LEU A 101 -6.75 -18.22 -5.59
N TYR A 102 -6.14 -17.63 -6.60
CA TYR A 102 -5.49 -18.32 -7.70
C TYR A 102 -4.41 -19.28 -7.20
N LEU A 103 -3.55 -18.84 -6.27
CA LEU A 103 -2.52 -19.68 -5.66
C LEU A 103 -3.12 -20.84 -4.86
N LYS A 104 -4.21 -20.59 -4.09
CA LYS A 104 -4.94 -21.67 -3.41
C LYS A 104 -5.51 -22.68 -4.41
N GLN A 105 -6.12 -22.21 -5.50
CA GLN A 105 -6.67 -23.08 -6.53
C GLN A 105 -5.57 -23.91 -7.18
N LYS A 106 -4.47 -23.30 -7.62
CA LYS A 106 -3.29 -24.01 -8.16
C LYS A 106 -2.75 -25.04 -7.17
N PHE A 107 -2.71 -24.73 -5.88
CA PHE A 107 -2.26 -25.65 -4.84
C PHE A 107 -3.21 -26.83 -4.64
N TYR A 108 -4.53 -26.62 -4.68
CA TYR A 108 -5.51 -27.73 -4.61
C TYR A 108 -5.50 -28.60 -5.87
N GLU A 109 -5.22 -28.01 -7.03
CA GLU A 109 -5.08 -28.71 -8.31
C GLU A 109 -3.73 -29.43 -8.43
N LEU A 110 -2.76 -29.10 -7.56
CA LEU A 110 -1.46 -29.70 -7.53
C LEU A 110 -1.57 -31.17 -7.08
N LYS A 111 -1.48 -32.09 -8.04
CA LYS A 111 -1.43 -33.53 -7.81
C LYS A 111 -0.06 -34.05 -8.21
N MET A 112 0.65 -34.68 -7.27
CA MET A 112 1.83 -35.48 -7.59
C MET A 112 1.41 -36.75 -8.32
N GLN A 113 2.18 -37.12 -9.34
CA GLN A 113 2.09 -38.46 -9.91
C GLN A 113 2.88 -39.45 -9.04
N GLU A 114 2.36 -40.66 -8.89
CA GLU A 114 3.01 -41.70 -8.08
C GLU A 114 4.38 -42.05 -8.69
N GLY A 115 5.44 -41.87 -7.91
CA GLY A 115 6.83 -42.08 -8.34
C GLY A 115 7.59 -40.84 -8.83
N SER A 116 6.99 -39.64 -8.86
CA SER A 116 7.68 -38.40 -9.22
C SER A 116 8.50 -37.82 -8.06
N ASP A 117 9.61 -37.15 -8.35
CA ASP A 117 10.45 -36.49 -7.34
C ASP A 117 9.73 -35.28 -6.70
N LEU A 118 9.80 -35.21 -5.36
CA LEU A 118 9.13 -34.16 -4.57
C LEU A 118 9.74 -32.78 -4.81
N VAL A 119 11.06 -32.70 -5.01
CA VAL A 119 11.78 -31.43 -5.19
C VAL A 119 11.50 -30.85 -6.57
N GLU A 120 11.48 -31.68 -7.61
CA GLU A 120 11.07 -31.26 -8.96
C GLU A 120 9.62 -30.75 -8.98
N HIS A 121 8.72 -31.43 -8.27
CA HIS A 121 7.30 -31.05 -8.20
C HIS A 121 7.07 -29.72 -7.47
N VAL A 122 7.80 -29.48 -6.37
CA VAL A 122 7.75 -28.21 -5.62
C VAL A 122 8.39 -27.07 -6.43
N ASN A 123 9.47 -27.33 -7.16
CA ASN A 123 10.11 -26.34 -8.02
C ASN A 123 9.19 -25.91 -9.18
N ALA A 124 8.43 -26.84 -9.78
CA ALA A 124 7.45 -26.52 -10.83
C ALA A 124 6.29 -25.64 -10.33
N PHE A 125 5.91 -25.75 -9.05
CA PHE A 125 4.90 -24.87 -8.45
C PHE A 125 5.44 -23.47 -8.14
N ASN A 126 6.73 -23.33 -7.89
CA ASN A 126 7.40 -22.07 -7.52
C ASN A 126 7.90 -21.25 -8.73
N GLN A 127 7.75 -21.74 -9.97
CA GLN A 127 7.95 -20.97 -11.21
C GLN A 127 6.69 -20.18 -11.59
#